data_AF-A0A090AHK8-F1
#
_entry.id   AF-A0A090AHK8-F1
#
_cell.length_a   1.000
_cell.length_b   1.000
_cell.length_c   1.000
_cell.angle_alpha   90.00
_cell.angle_beta   90.00
_cell.angle_gamma   90.00
#
_symmetry.space_group_name_H-M   'P 1'
#
loop_
_entity.id
_entity.type
_entity.pdbx_description
1 polymer ?
#
loop_
_entity_poly.entity_id
_entity_poly.type
_entity_poly.pdbx_seq_one_letter_code
_entity_poly.pdbx_strand_id
1 'polypeptide(L)'
;MAYYHSLRSWLEIEPENFLSVIGIIKSFQKRYENHPKFSLYLQGWCWSETHINWTHYLFYGADVTEEGLEFFKDMLSDLAKSGLNLSGYFHAQGEDGEKNYLYKMLDDQVYLQEPLSNLEVT
;
A
#
# COMPACT_ATOMS: atom_id res chain seq x y z
N MET A 1 -9.86 23.86 -0.08
CA MET A 1 -8.61 23.06 0.04
C MET A 1 -8.94 21.64 -0.32
N ALA A 2 -8.01 20.91 -0.95
CA ALA A 2 -8.19 19.48 -1.16
C ALA A 2 -7.97 18.77 0.17
N TYR A 3 -8.77 17.75 0.46
CA TYR A 3 -8.63 16.91 1.65
C TYR A 3 -7.63 15.80 1.39
N TYR A 4 -6.68 15.60 2.29
CA TYR A 4 -5.66 14.56 2.19
C TYR A 4 -5.81 13.47 3.25
N HIS A 5 -5.31 12.29 2.89
CA HIS A 5 -5.12 11.15 3.75
C HIS A 5 -3.63 10.87 3.83
N SER A 6 -3.09 10.77 5.05
CA SER A 6 -1.76 10.21 5.28
C SER A 6 -1.85 8.69 5.16
N LEU A 7 -1.32 8.15 4.07
CA LEU A 7 -1.34 6.72 3.77
C LEU A 7 0.03 6.11 4.09
N ARG A 8 0.03 5.08 4.94
CA ARG A 8 1.22 4.38 5.44
C ARG A 8 0.99 2.89 5.37
N SER A 9 1.96 2.15 4.83
CA SER A 9 1.75 0.75 4.52
C SER A 9 3.04 -0.05 4.48
N TRP A 10 2.90 -1.36 4.66
CA TRP A 10 3.94 -2.32 4.33
C TRP A 10 3.36 -3.61 3.73
N LEU A 11 4.19 -4.28 2.93
CA LEU A 11 3.95 -5.57 2.32
C LEU A 11 5.14 -6.50 2.59
N GLU A 12 4.85 -7.69 3.06
CA GLU A 12 5.75 -8.84 3.12
C GLU A 12 5.64 -9.64 1.82
N ILE A 13 6.80 -10.04 1.32
CA ILE A 13 6.94 -10.76 0.06
C ILE A 13 7.96 -11.88 0.23
N GLU A 14 7.60 -13.06 -0.26
CA GLU A 14 8.52 -14.19 -0.40
C GLU A 14 9.66 -13.87 -1.39
N PRO A 15 10.90 -14.36 -1.17
CA PRO A 15 12.05 -14.01 -2.01
C PRO A 15 11.88 -14.35 -3.49
N GLU A 16 11.22 -15.46 -3.80
CA GLU A 16 10.89 -15.89 -5.16
C GLU A 16 9.93 -14.93 -5.88
N ASN A 17 9.08 -14.22 -5.14
CA ASN A 17 8.04 -13.34 -5.68
C ASN A 17 8.47 -11.88 -5.78
N PHE A 18 9.57 -11.51 -5.13
CA PHE A 18 10.06 -10.12 -5.05
C PHE A 18 10.17 -9.43 -6.42
N LEU A 19 10.86 -10.04 -7.38
CA LEU A 19 11.04 -9.44 -8.72
C LEU A 19 9.71 -9.26 -9.46
N SER A 20 8.77 -10.18 -9.28
CA SER A 20 7.43 -10.10 -9.88
C SER A 20 6.65 -8.92 -9.32
N VAL A 21 6.65 -8.73 -7.99
CA VAL A 21 5.98 -7.59 -7.34
C VAL A 21 6.60 -6.26 -7.76
N ILE A 22 7.94 -6.16 -7.75
CA ILE A 22 8.62 -4.95 -8.21
C ILE A 22 8.31 -4.67 -9.69
N GLY A 23 8.20 -5.71 -10.52
CA GLY A 23 7.77 -5.60 -11.91
C GLY A 23 6.38 -4.99 -12.06
N ILE A 24 5.42 -5.42 -11.23
CA ILE A 24 4.06 -4.86 -11.22
C ILE A 24 4.10 -3.37 -10.83
N ILE A 25 4.76 -3.00 -9.74
CA ILE A 25 4.85 -1.60 -9.28
C ILE A 25 5.52 -0.72 -10.35
N LYS A 26 6.62 -1.17 -10.94
CA LYS A 26 7.29 -0.46 -12.04
C LYS A 26 6.39 -0.31 -13.27
N SER A 27 5.53 -1.29 -13.55
CA SER A 27 4.55 -1.20 -14.65
C SER A 27 3.51 -0.11 -14.39
N PHE A 28 3.07 0.08 -13.14
CA PHE A 28 2.21 1.19 -12.75
C PHE A 28 2.94 2.54 -12.91
N GLN A 29 4.17 2.65 -12.41
CA GLN A 29 5.00 3.85 -12.55
C GLN A 29 5.13 4.28 -14.01
N LYS A 30 5.37 3.32 -14.91
CA LYS A 30 5.43 3.55 -16.35
C LYS A 30 4.06 3.94 -16.94
N ARG A 31 2.99 3.21 -16.58
CA ARG A 31 1.63 3.47 -17.09
C ARG A 31 1.16 4.90 -16.78
N TYR A 32 1.52 5.41 -15.61
CA TYR A 32 1.08 6.73 -15.12
C TYR A 32 2.18 7.79 -15.12
N GLU A 33 3.27 7.58 -15.86
CA GLU A 33 4.45 8.47 -15.84
C GLU A 33 4.11 9.94 -16.17
N ASN A 34 3.16 10.15 -17.08
CA ASN A 34 2.72 11.48 -17.52
C ASN A 34 1.47 11.99 -16.76
N HIS A 35 0.93 11.20 -15.83
CA HIS A 35 -0.25 11.60 -15.07
C HIS A 35 0.16 12.53 -13.91
N PRO A 36 -0.39 13.75 -13.80
CA PRO A 36 0.15 14.79 -12.92
C PRO A 36 0.06 14.46 -11.42
N LYS A 37 -0.89 13.63 -10.98
CA LYS A 37 -1.05 13.20 -9.57
C LYS A 37 -0.46 11.81 -9.31
N PHE A 38 -0.97 10.80 -10.01
CA PHE A 38 -0.59 9.41 -9.79
C PHE A 38 0.90 9.12 -9.99
N SER A 39 1.60 9.82 -10.89
CA SER A 39 3.06 9.71 -10.99
C SER A 39 3.78 10.06 -9.69
N LEU A 40 3.28 11.06 -8.95
CA LEU A 40 3.78 11.46 -7.64
C LEU A 40 3.41 10.43 -6.57
N TYR A 41 2.16 9.97 -6.54
CA TYR A 41 1.71 8.97 -5.55
C TYR A 41 2.46 7.65 -5.65
N LEU A 42 2.88 7.25 -6.85
CA LEU A 42 3.66 6.03 -7.08
C LEU A 42 5.12 6.12 -6.61
N GLN A 43 5.62 7.33 -6.29
CA GLN A 43 6.95 7.51 -5.68
C GLN A 43 6.96 7.21 -4.19
N GLY A 44 5.79 7.03 -3.56
CA GLY A 44 5.69 6.68 -2.14
C GLY A 44 6.19 5.26 -1.82
N TRP A 45 6.38 4.40 -2.81
CA TRP A 45 6.93 3.05 -2.64
C TRP A 45 8.43 3.08 -2.40
N CYS A 46 8.90 2.34 -1.39
CA CYS A 46 10.31 2.09 -1.15
C CYS A 46 10.54 0.66 -0.66
N TRP A 47 11.72 0.12 -0.93
CA TRP A 47 12.11 -1.24 -0.55
C TRP A 47 13.62 -1.41 -0.49
N SER A 48 14.06 -2.50 0.11
CA SER A 48 15.44 -2.99 0.05
C SER A 48 15.55 -4.13 -0.95
N GLU A 49 16.59 -4.09 -1.79
CA GLU A 49 16.93 -5.20 -2.71
C GLU A 49 17.48 -6.42 -1.96
N THR A 50 17.83 -6.28 -0.67
CA THR A 50 18.25 -7.37 0.20
C THR A 50 17.10 -7.74 1.15
N HIS A 51 16.75 -9.03 1.22
CA HIS A 51 15.79 -9.54 2.20
C HIS A 51 16.36 -9.55 3.62
N ILE A 52 15.46 -9.55 4.60
CA ILE A 52 15.80 -9.81 6.00
C ILE A 52 15.40 -11.27 6.28
N ASN A 53 16.39 -12.13 6.46
CA ASN A 53 16.25 -13.60 6.58
C ASN A 53 15.58 -14.24 5.36
N TRP A 54 14.25 -14.31 5.33
CA TRP A 54 13.47 -15.01 4.32
C TRP A 54 12.37 -14.12 3.72
N THR A 55 12.36 -12.82 4.04
CA THR A 55 11.26 -11.92 3.64
C THR A 55 11.81 -10.63 3.07
N HIS A 56 11.26 -10.19 1.93
CA HIS A 56 11.39 -8.80 1.46
C HIS A 56 10.23 -7.97 2.00
N TYR A 57 10.56 -6.74 2.41
CA TYR A 57 9.56 -5.77 2.85
C TYR A 57 9.54 -4.59 1.88
N LEU A 58 8.33 -4.28 1.41
CA LEU A 58 8.01 -3.06 0.71
C LEU A 58 7.27 -2.14 1.67
N PHE A 59 7.60 -0.86 1.63
CA PHE A 59 6.92 0.17 2.39
C PHE A 59 6.30 1.18 1.44
N TYR A 60 5.20 1.77 1.87
CA TYR A 60 4.56 2.87 1.17
C TYR A 60 4.26 4.00 2.14
N GLY A 61 4.58 5.23 1.75
CA GLY A 61 4.24 6.43 2.50
C GLY A 61 3.97 7.62 1.57
N ALA A 62 2.79 8.21 1.65
CA ALA A 62 2.45 9.45 0.96
C ALA A 62 1.20 10.11 1.55
N ASP A 63 1.09 11.43 1.38
CA ASP A 63 -0.18 12.12 1.56
C ASP A 63 -0.92 12.16 0.22
N VAL A 64 -2.12 11.59 0.19
CA VAL A 64 -2.91 11.38 -1.03
C VAL A 64 -4.29 11.99 -0.91
N THR A 65 -4.87 12.47 -2.01
CA THR A 65 -6.29 12.85 -2.00
C THR A 65 -7.18 11.61 -1.94
N GLU A 66 -8.49 11.78 -1.74
CA GLU A 66 -9.47 10.68 -1.84
C GLU A 66 -9.33 9.91 -3.17
N GLU A 67 -9.15 10.63 -4.28
CA GLU A 67 -8.84 10.03 -5.60
C GLU A 67 -7.56 9.19 -5.59
N GLY A 68 -6.52 9.63 -4.89
CA GLY A 68 -5.28 8.87 -4.74
C GLY A 68 -5.44 7.63 -3.85
N LEU A 69 -6.31 7.70 -2.85
CA LEU A 69 -6.65 6.55 -2.00
C LEU A 69 -7.39 5.48 -2.80
N GLU A 70 -8.36 5.85 -3.63
CA GLU A 70 -9.05 4.91 -4.53
C GLU A 70 -8.08 4.29 -5.54
N PHE A 71 -7.22 5.12 -6.16
CA PHE A 71 -6.15 4.63 -7.03
C PHE A 71 -5.22 3.61 -6.34
N PHE A 72 -4.88 3.87 -5.07
CA PHE A 72 -4.05 2.95 -4.30
C PHE A 72 -4.77 1.62 -4.03
N LYS A 73 -6.07 1.64 -3.70
CA LYS A 73 -6.88 0.42 -3.52
C LYS A 73 -6.95 -0.42 -4.81
N ASP A 74 -7.08 0.23 -5.96
CA ASP A 74 -7.07 -0.45 -7.25
C ASP A 74 -5.73 -1.16 -7.50
N MET A 75 -4.61 -0.48 -7.21
CA MET A 75 -3.28 -1.07 -7.31
C MET A 75 -3.09 -2.26 -6.34
N LEU A 76 -3.57 -2.16 -5.09
CA LEU A 76 -3.55 -3.29 -4.16
C LEU A 76 -4.39 -4.46 -4.64
N SER A 77 -5.54 -4.18 -5.24
CA SER A 77 -6.42 -5.20 -5.79
C SER A 77 -5.75 -5.91 -6.98
N ASP A 78 -4.98 -5.20 -7.79
CA ASP A 78 -4.21 -5.79 -8.89
C ASP A 78 -3.00 -6.59 -8.38
N LEU A 79 -2.34 -6.15 -7.31
CA LEU A 79 -1.32 -6.94 -6.62
C LEU A 79 -1.90 -8.23 -6.03
N ALA A 80 -3.04 -8.16 -5.34
CA ALA A 80 -3.74 -9.33 -4.82
C ALA A 80 -4.09 -10.35 -5.92
N LYS A 81 -4.58 -9.88 -7.08
CA LYS A 81 -4.93 -10.78 -8.21
C LYS A 81 -3.73 -11.47 -8.84
N SER A 82 -2.49 -11.09 -8.49
CA SER A 82 -1.29 -11.69 -9.06
C SER A 82 -0.96 -13.08 -8.50
N GLY A 83 -1.54 -13.47 -7.36
CA GLY A 83 -1.33 -14.80 -6.76
C GLY A 83 0.11 -14.98 -6.24
N LEU A 84 0.70 -13.94 -5.68
CA LEU A 84 2.10 -13.88 -5.23
C LEU A 84 2.25 -14.07 -3.71
N ASN A 85 1.20 -14.52 -3.04
CA ASN A 85 1.15 -14.77 -1.60
C ASN A 85 1.54 -13.55 -0.76
N LEU A 86 0.93 -12.41 -1.08
CA LEU A 86 1.24 -11.13 -0.44
C LEU A 86 0.51 -10.99 0.89
N SER A 87 1.19 -10.45 1.90
CA SER A 87 0.62 -10.11 3.19
C SER A 87 1.09 -8.72 3.65
N GLY A 88 0.27 -7.99 4.40
CA GLY A 88 0.66 -6.65 4.84
C GLY A 88 -0.47 -5.83 5.46
N TYR A 89 -0.15 -4.57 5.77
CA TYR A 89 -1.08 -3.62 6.38
C TYR A 89 -1.01 -2.26 5.71
N PHE A 90 -2.18 -1.61 5.64
CA PHE A 90 -2.36 -0.31 5.02
C PHE A 90 -3.22 0.55 5.92
N HIS A 91 -2.71 1.70 6.31
CA HIS A 91 -3.40 2.64 7.18
C HIS A 91 -3.54 3.99 6.45
N ALA A 92 -4.77 4.44 6.27
CA ALA A 92 -5.08 5.76 5.72
C ALA A 92 -5.79 6.60 6.79
N GLN A 93 -5.19 7.73 7.15
CA GLN A 93 -5.73 8.65 8.14
C GLN A 93 -5.98 10.01 7.50
N GLY A 94 -7.21 10.50 7.57
CA GLY A 94 -7.56 11.85 7.14
C GLY A 94 -6.93 12.94 8.02
N GLU A 95 -6.78 14.16 7.49
CA GLU A 95 -6.11 15.31 8.14
C GLU A 95 -6.52 15.55 9.60
N ASP A 96 -7.82 15.44 9.90
CA ASP A 96 -8.36 15.68 11.26
C ASP A 96 -8.59 14.39 12.06
N GLY A 97 -8.10 13.24 11.57
CA GLY A 97 -8.30 11.93 12.20
C GLY A 97 -9.73 11.37 12.12
N GLU A 98 -10.65 12.13 11.52
CA GLU A 98 -12.07 11.80 11.36
C GLU A 98 -12.31 10.57 10.46
N LYS A 99 -11.42 10.33 9.49
CA LYS A 99 -11.43 9.16 8.62
C LYS A 99 -10.21 8.31 8.93
N ASN A 100 -10.45 7.05 9.29
CA ASN A 100 -9.40 6.11 9.61
C ASN A 100 -9.75 4.77 8.97
N TYR A 101 -9.00 4.41 7.93
CA TYR A 101 -9.15 3.13 7.24
C TYR A 101 -7.93 2.27 7.53
N LEU A 102 -8.19 1.05 7.98
CA LEU A 102 -7.16 0.04 8.17
C LEU A 102 -7.49 -1.14 7.25
N TYR A 103 -6.64 -1.39 6.27
CA TYR A 103 -6.75 -2.57 5.42
C TYR A 103 -5.65 -3.56 5.77
N LYS A 104 -6.00 -4.84 5.74
CA LYS A 104 -5.07 -5.94 5.93
C LYS A 104 -5.07 -6.81 4.68
N MET A 105 -3.89 -7.13 4.16
CA MET A 105 -3.72 -8.13 3.12
C MET A 105 -3.21 -9.41 3.77
N LEU A 106 -3.86 -10.54 3.49
CA LEU A 106 -3.47 -11.87 3.94
C LEU A 106 -3.62 -12.84 2.78
N ASP A 107 -2.51 -13.46 2.38
CA ASP A 107 -2.46 -14.45 1.31
C ASP A 107 -3.25 -13.97 0.07
N ASP A 108 -2.93 -12.76 -0.39
CA ASP A 108 -3.58 -12.08 -1.52
C ASP A 108 -5.06 -11.67 -1.33
N GLN A 109 -5.59 -11.74 -0.11
CA GLN A 109 -6.96 -11.29 0.21
C GLN A 109 -6.93 -10.00 1.02
N VAL A 110 -7.70 -9.00 0.59
CA VAL A 110 -7.76 -7.67 1.23
C VAL A 110 -9.02 -7.56 2.09
N TYR A 111 -8.83 -7.17 3.35
CA TYR A 111 -9.88 -7.00 4.34
C TYR A 111 -9.87 -5.57 4.86
N LEU A 112 -11.03 -4.92 4.93
CA LEU A 112 -11.19 -3.71 5.72
C LEU A 112 -11.37 -4.13 7.18
N GLN A 113 -10.47 -3.66 8.05
CA GLN A 113 -10.57 -3.84 9.48
C GLN A 113 -11.41 -2.72 10.06
N GLU A 114 -12.47 -3.08 10.78
CA GLU A 114 -13.22 -2.11 11.57
C GLU A 114 -12.31 -1.50 12.65
N PRO A 115 -12.42 -0.20 12.96
CA PRO A 115 -11.62 0.42 14.00
C PRO A 115 -11.82 -0.37 15.29
N LEU A 116 -10.73 -0.93 15.83
CA LEU A 116 -10.77 -1.53 17.16
C LEU A 116 -11.11 -0.41 18.14
N SER A 117 -12.33 -0.42 18.67
CA SER A 117 -12.72 0.42 19.79
C SER A 117 -11.78 0.11 20.96
N ASN A 118 -10.86 1.03 21.24
CA ASN A 118 -10.01 1.09 22.43
C ASN A 118 -9.20 -0.18 22.74
N LEU A 119 -8.04 -0.34 22.09
CA LEU A 119 -6.94 -1.04 22.74
C LEU A 119 -6.24 -0.05 23.68
N GLU A 120 -6.67 -0.01 24.94
CA GLU A 120 -5.85 0.56 26.01
C GLU A 120 -4.62 -0.34 26.16
N VAL A 121 -3.47 0.17 25.76
CA VAL A 121 -2.18 -0.45 26.10
C VAL A 121 -1.84 0.02 27.51
N THR A 122 -2.16 -0.82 28.50
CA THR A 122 -1.67 -0.68 29.89
C THR A 122 -0.19 -0.95 30.00
#